data_AF-A0A9D7GF24-F1
#
_entry.id   AF-A0A9D7GF24-F1
#
_cell.length_a   1.000
_cell.length_b   1.000
_cell.length_c   1.000
_cell.angle_alpha   90.00
_cell.angle_beta   90.00
_cell.angle_gamma   90.00
#
_symmetry.space_group_name_H-M   'P 1'
#
loop_
_entity.id
_entity.type
_entity.pdbx_description
1 polymer ?
#
loop_
_entity_poly.entity_id
_entity_poly.type
_entity_poly.pdbx_seq_one_letter_code
_entity_poly.pdbx_strand_id
1 'polypeptide(L)'
;MEGFYIPVEETGDENIVILSAYPYSQCFCGQAGVESIVDVLIKRSAAAYKNRYKVRFSGTFKTNTDDFDYLIYLLEEAKYLP
;
A
#
# COMPACT_ATOMS: atom_id res chain seq x y z
N MET A 1 -7.31 7.69 -1.26
CA MET A 1 -5.84 7.67 -1.14
C MET A 1 -5.22 7.30 -2.49
N GLU A 2 -4.25 8.08 -2.95
CA GLU A 2 -3.48 7.83 -4.18
C GLU A 2 -2.00 7.67 -3.80
N GLY A 3 -1.30 6.75 -4.43
CA GLY A 3 0.12 6.52 -4.15
C GLY A 3 0.80 5.68 -5.23
N PHE A 4 2.12 5.57 -5.11
CA PHE A 4 2.95 4.75 -5.98
C PHE A 4 2.84 3.30 -5.53
N TYR A 5 2.56 2.41 -6.49
CA TYR A 5 2.44 0.99 -6.22
C TYR A 5 3.82 0.40 -5.91
N ILE A 6 3.95 -0.30 -4.78
CA ILE A 6 5.12 -1.11 -4.48
C ILE A 6 4.79 -2.58 -4.81
N PRO A 7 5.54 -3.23 -5.70
CA PRO A 7 5.37 -4.66 -5.95
C PRO A 7 5.67 -5.47 -4.70
N VAL A 8 4.68 -6.23 -4.23
CA VAL A 8 4.74 -7.01 -2.99
C VAL A 8 4.58 -8.50 -3.24
N GLU A 9 5.17 -9.00 -4.32
CA GLU A 9 5.16 -10.42 -4.66
C GLU A 9 5.77 -11.30 -3.53
N GLU A 10 6.55 -10.69 -2.64
CA GLU A 10 7.21 -11.31 -1.49
C GLU A 10 6.41 -11.26 -0.17
N THR A 11 5.29 -10.52 -0.07
CA THR A 11 4.53 -10.45 1.20
C THR A 11 3.72 -11.71 1.49
N GLY A 12 3.47 -12.55 0.48
CA GLY A 12 2.69 -13.78 0.61
C GLY A 12 1.17 -13.58 0.75
N ASP A 13 0.69 -12.34 0.90
CA ASP A 13 -0.73 -12.00 0.92
C ASP A 13 -1.13 -11.21 -0.33
N GLU A 14 -1.89 -11.85 -1.22
CA GLU A 14 -2.37 -11.24 -2.45
C GLU A 14 -3.49 -10.21 -2.24
N ASN A 15 -4.00 -10.06 -1.02
CA ASN A 15 -5.06 -9.11 -0.69
C ASN A 15 -4.52 -7.78 -0.12
N ILE A 16 -3.20 -7.61 -0.12
CA ILE A 16 -2.53 -6.40 0.34
C ILE A 16 -1.85 -5.71 -0.84
N VAL A 17 -2.10 -4.41 -0.96
CA VAL A 17 -1.33 -3.52 -1.84
C VAL A 17 -0.60 -2.51 -0.97
N ILE A 18 0.73 -2.41 -1.11
CA ILE A 18 1.48 -1.34 -0.45
C ILE A 18 1.56 -0.12 -1.37
N LEU A 19 1.13 1.03 -0.84
CA LEU A 19 1.31 2.32 -1.51
C LEU A 19 2.36 3.16 -0.80
N SER A 20 3.19 3.83 -1.59
CA SER A 20 4.11 4.87 -1.10
C SER A 20 3.64 6.26 -1.49
N ALA A 21 3.93 7.24 -0.63
CA ALA A 21 3.85 8.65 -0.96
C ALA A 21 4.87 9.07 -2.05
N TYR A 22 5.95 8.30 -2.23
CA TYR A 22 7.05 8.61 -3.15
C TYR A 22 7.30 7.49 -4.17
N PRO A 23 7.85 7.80 -5.35
CA PRO A 23 8.26 6.78 -6.30
C PRO A 23 9.25 5.78 -5.70
N TYR A 24 9.10 4.50 -6.05
CA TYR A 24 10.03 3.44 -5.61
C TYR A 24 11.51 3.73 -5.96
N SER A 25 11.77 4.50 -7.02
CA SER A 25 13.13 4.89 -7.43
C SER A 25 13.78 5.96 -6.54
N GLN A 26 13.06 6.56 -5.60
CA GLN A 26 13.64 7.46 -4.60
C GLN A 26 14.27 6.62 -3.48
N CYS A 27 15.56 6.84 -3.17
CA CYS A 27 16.24 6.07 -2.13
C CYS A 27 15.49 6.17 -0.78
N PHE A 28 15.36 5.06 -0.06
CA PHE A 28 14.97 4.96 1.36
C PHE A 28 16.02 5.60 2.32
N CYS A 29 16.75 6.62 1.85
CA CYS A 29 17.81 7.33 2.53
C CYS A 29 17.26 8.51 3.38
N GLY A 30 16.06 8.37 3.97
CA GLY A 30 15.50 9.35 4.93
C GLY A 30 14.20 10.08 4.55
N GLN A 31 13.55 9.77 3.41
CA GLN A 31 12.24 10.35 3.04
C GLN A 31 11.13 9.31 2.79
N ALA A 32 11.48 8.03 2.61
CA ALA A 32 10.55 6.99 2.18
C ALA A 32 10.43 5.84 3.19
N GLY A 33 10.54 6.09 4.49
CA GLY A 33 10.46 5.02 5.49
C GLY A 33 9.05 4.44 5.67
N VAL A 34 8.89 3.62 6.72
CA VAL A 34 7.60 3.00 7.09
C VAL A 34 6.50 4.03 7.35
N GLU A 35 6.88 5.27 7.70
CA GLU A 35 6.00 6.42 7.86
C GLU A 35 5.41 6.97 6.55
N SER A 36 5.95 6.55 5.40
CA SER A 36 5.55 7.02 4.07
C SER A 36 4.75 5.99 3.27
N ILE A 37 4.55 4.80 3.85
CA ILE A 37 3.88 3.66 3.22
C ILE A 37 2.65 3.22 4.01
N VAL A 38 1.74 2.55 3.32
CA VAL A 38 0.43 2.17 3.85
C VAL A 38 -0.02 0.86 3.22
N ASP A 39 -0.55 -0.03 4.05
CA ASP A 39 -1.20 -1.25 3.59
C ASP A 39 -2.63 -0.94 3.15
N VAL A 40 -2.95 -1.33 1.93
CA VAL A 40 -4.29 -1.19 1.36
C VAL A 40 -4.91 -2.57 1.28
N LEU A 41 -5.86 -2.82 2.17
CA LEU A 41 -6.54 -4.11 2.27
C LEU A 41 -7.68 -4.18 1.25
N ILE A 42 -7.51 -5.02 0.24
CA ILE A 42 -8.41 -5.15 -0.90
C ILE A 42 -9.05 -6.52 -0.95
N LYS A 43 -10.24 -6.61 -1.57
CA LYS A 43 -10.96 -7.90 -1.77
C LYS A 43 -10.61 -8.60 -3.07
N ARG A 44 -9.69 -8.04 -3.85
CA ARG A 44 -9.24 -8.56 -5.16
C ARG A 44 -7.74 -8.77 -5.09
N SER A 45 -7.21 -9.64 -5.93
CA SER A 45 -5.76 -9.88 -5.99
C SER A 45 -4.97 -8.62 -6.38
N ALA A 46 -3.91 -8.33 -5.63
CA ALA A 46 -2.95 -7.25 -5.85
C ALA A 46 -2.26 -7.34 -7.22
N ALA A 47 -2.19 -8.55 -7.79
CA ALA A 47 -1.69 -8.81 -9.14
C ALA A 47 -2.41 -8.00 -10.22
N ALA A 48 -3.65 -7.55 -9.99
CA ALA A 48 -4.38 -6.67 -10.89
C ALA A 48 -3.75 -5.28 -11.06
N TYR A 49 -2.86 -4.87 -10.15
CA TYR A 49 -2.26 -3.54 -10.10
C TYR A 49 -0.77 -3.52 -10.41
N LYS A 50 -0.13 -4.69 -10.56
CA LYS A 50 1.34 -4.83 -10.67
C LYS A 50 2.02 -4.02 -11.80
N ASN A 51 1.30 -3.79 -12.89
CA ASN A 51 1.82 -3.04 -14.04
C ASN A 51 1.50 -1.53 -13.97
N ARG A 52 0.91 -1.06 -12.87
CA ARG A 52 0.53 0.35 -12.70
C ARG A 52 1.58 1.06 -11.86
N TYR A 53 2.00 2.22 -12.32
CA TYR A 53 2.96 3.05 -11.60
C TYR A 53 2.33 3.78 -10.41
N LYS A 54 1.10 4.27 -10.57
CA LYS A 54 0.33 4.97 -9.55
C LYS A 54 -1.10 4.45 -9.54
N VAL A 55 -1.68 4.29 -8.37
CA VAL A 55 -3.04 3.77 -8.17
C VAL A 55 -3.75 4.53 -7.08
N ARG A 56 -5.08 4.48 -7.12
CA ARG A 56 -5.94 5.19 -6.19
C ARG A 56 -7.02 4.28 -5.65
N PHE A 57 -7.25 4.37 -4.35
CA PHE A 57 -8.28 3.61 -3.64
C PHE A 57 -9.11 4.53 -2.76
N SER A 58 -10.37 4.20 -2.55
CA SER A 58 -11.22 4.75 -1.49
C SER A 58 -11.39 3.69 -0.41
N GLY A 59 -11.51 4.09 0.85
CA GLY A 59 -11.64 3.17 1.99
C GLY A 59 -11.64 3.92 3.31
N THR A 60 -11.52 3.16 4.40
CA THR A 60 -11.41 3.70 5.76
C THR A 60 -9.95 3.72 6.17
N PHE A 61 -9.42 4.92 6.48
CA PHE A 61 -8.06 5.04 6.97
C PHE A 61 -7.99 4.78 8.48
N LYS A 62 -7.01 3.99 8.91
CA LYS A 62 -6.76 3.65 10.31
C LYS A 62 -5.27 3.61 10.60
N THR A 63 -4.89 3.95 11.83
CA THR A 63 -3.55 3.70 12.37
C THR A 63 -3.52 2.37 13.10
N ASN A 64 -2.47 1.59 12.87
CA ASN A 64 -2.21 0.30 13.51
C ASN A 64 -1.04 0.45 14.49
N THR A 65 -1.22 -0.03 15.72
CA THR A 65 -0.24 0.13 16.81
C THR A 65 0.10 -1.17 17.52
N ASP A 66 -0.62 -2.25 17.19
CA ASP A 66 -0.71 -3.46 18.00
C ASP A 66 -0.66 -4.74 17.18
N ASP A 67 -0.86 -4.66 15.86
CA ASP A 67 -0.75 -5.80 14.95
C ASP A 67 0.57 -5.73 14.15
N PHE A 68 1.49 -6.64 14.43
CA PHE A 68 2.81 -6.66 13.79
C PHE A 68 2.80 -7.26 12.38
N ASP A 69 1.68 -7.87 11.96
CA ASP A 69 1.55 -8.43 10.61
C ASP A 69 1.25 -7.33 9.57
N TYR A 70 0.90 -6.12 10.01
CA TYR A 70 0.56 -4.98 9.15
C TYR A 70 1.40 -3.73 9.44
N LEU A 71 1.48 -2.83 8.45
CA LEU A 71 2.11 -1.51 8.57
C LEU A 71 1.37 -0.58 9.55
N ILE A 72 2.04 0.51 9.94
CA ILE A 72 1.52 1.55 10.85
C ILE A 72 0.24 2.20 10.31
N TYR A 73 0.09 2.27 8.99
CA TYR A 73 -1.07 2.84 8.34
C TYR A 73 -1.79 1.78 7.52
N LEU A 74 -3.12 1.76 7.67
CA LEU A 74 -4.03 0.86 6.98
C LEU A 74 -5.09 1.66 6.22
N LEU A 75 -5.43 1.19 5.02
CA LEU A 75 -6.67 1.54 4.33
C LEU A 75 -7.54 0.29 4.21
N GLU A 76 -8.54 0.20 5.09
CA GLU A 76 -9.48 -0.91 5.17
C GLU A 76 -10.66 -0.73 4.20
N GLU A 77 -11.33 -1.84 3.87
CA GLU A 77 -12.47 -1.86 2.95
C GLU A 77 -12.17 -1.16 1.61
N ALA A 78 -10.94 -1.32 1.13
CA ALA A 78 -10.43 -0.52 0.03
C ALA A 78 -11.08 -0.93 -1.31
N LYS A 79 -11.48 0.09 -2.07
CA LYS A 79 -12.08 -0.01 -3.40
C LYS A 79 -11.25 0.77 -4.38
N TYR A 80 -10.81 0.11 -5.44
CA TYR A 80 -10.06 0.74 -6.52
C TYR A 80 -10.88 1.84 -7.19
N LEU A 81 -10.23 2.99 -7.42
CA LEU A 81 -10.76 4.10 -8.19
C LEU A 81 -10.00 4.19 -9.52
N PRO A 82 -10.70 4.31 -10.65
CA PRO A 82 -10.07 4.53 -11.94
C PRO A 82 -9.31 5.87 -12.00
#